data_AF-A0AA37MB04-F1
#
_entry.id   AF-A0AA37MB04-F1
#
_cell.length_a   1.000
_cell.length_b   1.000
_cell.length_c   1.000
_cell.angle_alpha   90.00
_cell.angle_beta   90.00
_cell.angle_gamma   90.00
#
_symmetry.space_group_name_H-M   'P 1'
#
loop_
_entity.id
_entity.type
_entity.pdbx_description
1 polymer ?
#
loop_
_entity_poly.entity_id
_entity_poly.type
_entity_poly.pdbx_seq_one_letter_code
_entity_poly.pdbx_strand_id
1 'polypeptide(L)'
;MIDLTGYHYGPDVDVEPDPPEPTFANGGVVRRHTARKALWCEGCPIDRGIMPGERYAVFVGLDGWGDFFCERSCIAMSDACRAALPPLPAPAAPRGPAVPFDPDNIPF
;
A
#
# COMPACT_ATOMS: atom_id res chain seq x y z
N MET A 1 44.65 -0.86 51.46
CA MET A 1 44.47 -0.04 50.24
C MET A 1 44.09 -0.99 49.13
N ILE A 2 42.84 -0.95 48.70
CA ILE A 2 42.37 -1.73 47.54
C ILE A 2 42.19 -0.71 46.42
N ASP A 3 42.90 -0.96 45.31
CA ASP A 3 42.90 -0.15 44.10
C ASP A 3 41.53 -0.29 43.40
N LEU A 4 40.90 0.85 43.07
CA LEU A 4 39.57 0.96 42.45
C LEU A 4 39.65 1.26 40.94
N THR A 5 40.77 0.96 40.30
CA THR A 5 40.93 1.12 38.85
C THR A 5 40.50 -0.14 38.11
N GLY A 6 39.19 -0.35 37.98
CA GLY A 6 38.71 -1.58 37.33
C GLY A 6 37.22 -1.69 37.07
N TYR A 7 36.54 -0.61 36.68
CA TYR A 7 35.24 -0.75 36.01
C TYR A 7 35.43 -0.50 34.52
N HIS A 8 35.78 -1.57 33.81
CA HIS A 8 35.59 -1.66 32.37
C HIS A 8 34.09 -1.50 32.08
N TYR A 9 33.71 -0.36 31.53
CA TYR A 9 32.46 -0.26 30.78
C TYR A 9 32.57 -1.30 29.65
N GLY A 10 31.73 -2.33 29.72
CA GLY A 10 31.55 -3.29 28.62
C GLY A 10 31.13 -2.54 27.36
N PRO A 11 31.29 -3.17 26.18
CA PRO A 11 31.07 -2.49 24.90
C PRO A 11 29.70 -1.85 24.91
N ASP A 12 29.65 -0.58 24.50
CA ASP A 12 28.43 0.18 24.27
C ASP A 12 27.50 -0.69 23.44
N VAL A 13 26.52 -1.30 24.11
CA VAL A 13 25.50 -2.07 23.42
C VAL A 13 24.70 -1.01 22.73
N ASP A 14 24.92 -0.84 21.43
CA ASP A 14 24.05 -0.06 20.56
C ASP A 14 22.65 -0.67 20.72
N VAL A 15 21.85 -0.11 21.65
CA VAL A 15 20.45 -0.45 21.82
C VAL A 15 19.77 0.14 20.60
N GLU A 16 19.75 -0.65 19.53
CA GLU A 16 18.96 -0.38 18.36
C GLU A 16 17.52 -0.21 18.86
N PRO A 17 16.89 0.96 18.65
CA PRO A 17 15.56 1.20 19.19
C PRO A 17 14.63 0.14 18.61
N ASP A 18 13.93 -0.58 19.49
CA ASP A 18 12.94 -1.55 19.06
C ASP A 18 12.00 -0.86 18.06
N PRO A 19 11.74 -1.49 16.90
CA PRO A 19 10.85 -0.91 15.93
C PRO A 19 9.52 -0.62 16.63
N PRO A 20 8.95 0.59 16.44
CA PRO A 20 7.76 0.99 17.16
C PRO A 20 6.67 -0.06 16.96
N GLU A 21 6.02 -0.45 18.05
CA GLU A 21 4.91 -1.40 17.97
C GLU A 21 3.89 -0.89 16.94
N PRO A 22 3.41 -1.77 16.04
CA PRO A 22 2.46 -1.36 15.03
C PRO A 22 1.17 -0.90 15.70
N THR A 23 0.94 0.41 15.72
CA THR A 23 -0.29 1.01 16.24
C THR A 23 -1.32 1.17 15.12
N PHE A 24 -2.60 1.08 15.47
CA PHE A 24 -3.71 1.42 14.57
C PHE A 24 -3.86 2.93 14.34
N ALA A 25 -2.95 3.76 14.87
CA ALA A 25 -3.00 5.22 14.77
C ALA A 25 -3.00 5.73 13.32
N ASN A 26 -2.46 4.94 12.38
CA ASN A 26 -2.45 5.23 10.94
C ASN A 26 -3.60 4.53 10.18
N GLY A 27 -4.67 4.13 10.87
CA GLY A 27 -5.85 3.48 10.29
C GLY A 27 -5.75 1.96 10.10
N GLY A 28 -4.57 1.36 10.31
CA GLY A 28 -4.41 -0.10 10.27
C GLY A 28 -2.97 -0.59 10.18
N VAL A 29 -2.82 -1.91 10.07
CA VAL A 29 -1.54 -2.63 9.99
C VAL A 29 -1.49 -3.46 8.71
N VAL A 30 -0.37 -3.38 7.98
CA VAL A 30 -0.13 -4.20 6.78
C VAL A 30 0.84 -5.32 7.10
N ARG A 31 0.51 -6.55 6.70
CA ARG A 31 1.43 -7.71 6.74
C ARG A 31 1.56 -8.35 5.36
N ARG A 32 2.78 -8.80 5.03
CA ARG A 32 3.10 -9.43 3.74
C ARG A 32 3.28 -10.93 3.91
N HIS A 33 2.75 -11.70 2.97
CA HIS A 33 2.70 -13.16 3.02
C HIS A 33 2.94 -13.78 1.64
N THR A 34 3.13 -15.10 1.63
CA THR A 34 3.09 -15.94 0.43
C THR A 34 1.88 -16.86 0.51
N ALA A 35 1.08 -16.91 -0.55
CA ALA A 35 -0.12 -17.72 -0.58
C ALA A 35 0.22 -19.22 -0.64
N ARG A 36 -0.40 -20.02 0.24
CA ARG A 36 -0.29 -21.49 0.23
C ARG A 36 -1.43 -22.18 -0.53
N LYS A 37 -2.51 -21.44 -0.80
CA LYS A 37 -3.70 -21.84 -1.55
C LYS A 37 -4.22 -20.63 -2.32
N ALA A 38 -5.15 -20.83 -3.26
CA ALA A 38 -5.83 -19.72 -3.91
C ALA A 38 -6.61 -18.90 -2.87
N LEU A 39 -6.54 -17.57 -2.97
CA LEU A 39 -7.19 -16.62 -2.07
C LEU A 39 -7.90 -15.54 -2.88
N TRP A 40 -8.94 -14.97 -2.30
CA TRP A 40 -9.59 -13.77 -2.83
C TRP A 40 -8.66 -12.55 -2.78
N CYS A 41 -8.78 -11.68 -3.77
CA CYS A 41 -8.09 -10.40 -3.86
C CYS A 41 -9.12 -9.30 -4.10
N GLU A 42 -9.19 -8.32 -3.21
CA GLU A 42 -10.22 -7.26 -3.25
C GLU A 42 -10.09 -6.36 -4.49
N GLY A 43 -8.88 -6.19 -5.01
CA GLY A 43 -8.61 -5.39 -6.21
C GLY A 43 -8.52 -6.19 -7.52
N CYS A 44 -9.05 -7.42 -7.58
CA CYS A 44 -8.87 -8.26 -8.77
C CYS A 44 -9.82 -7.84 -9.91
N PRO A 45 -9.31 -7.47 -11.10
CA PRO A 45 -10.18 -7.06 -12.22
C PRO A 45 -10.86 -8.23 -12.95
N ILE A 46 -10.41 -9.47 -12.70
CA ILE A 46 -10.80 -10.67 -13.47
C ILE A 46 -11.13 -11.88 -12.59
N ASP A 47 -11.39 -11.67 -11.30
CA ASP A 47 -11.71 -12.73 -10.33
C ASP A 47 -10.70 -13.90 -10.26
N ARG A 48 -9.49 -13.71 -10.79
CA ARG A 48 -8.39 -14.68 -10.71
C ARG A 48 -7.98 -14.96 -9.26
N GLY A 49 -8.05 -13.93 -8.42
CA GLY A 49 -7.52 -13.96 -7.07
C GLY A 49 -6.00 -14.03 -7.00
N ILE A 50 -5.50 -14.32 -5.80
CA ILE A 50 -4.09 -14.59 -5.49
C ILE A 50 -3.87 -16.10 -5.58
N MET A 51 -2.94 -16.52 -6.43
CA MET A 51 -2.61 -17.92 -6.66
C MET A 51 -1.55 -18.45 -5.67
N PRO A 52 -1.49 -19.77 -5.42
CA PRO A 52 -0.42 -20.37 -4.61
C PRO A 52 0.98 -19.95 -5.10
N GLY A 53 1.87 -19.61 -4.17
CA GLY A 53 3.22 -19.11 -4.47
C GLY A 53 3.30 -17.59 -4.68
N GLU A 54 2.19 -16.90 -4.91
CA GLU A 54 2.19 -15.45 -5.09
C GLU A 54 2.33 -14.70 -3.76
N ARG A 55 2.95 -13.53 -3.84
CA ARG A 55 3.09 -12.61 -2.69
C ARG A 55 1.85 -11.72 -2.59
N TYR A 56 1.30 -11.61 -1.38
CA TYR A 56 0.12 -10.79 -1.10
C TYR A 56 0.29 -10.01 0.21
N ALA A 57 -0.45 -8.92 0.32
CA ALA A 57 -0.56 -8.12 1.54
C ALA A 57 -1.94 -8.35 2.18
N VAL A 58 -1.98 -8.31 3.51
CA VAL A 58 -3.19 -8.23 4.30
C VAL A 58 -3.15 -6.90 5.04
N PHE A 59 -4.13 -6.05 4.79
CA PHE A 59 -4.37 -4.87 5.60
C PHE A 59 -5.42 -5.21 6.66
N VAL A 60 -5.12 -4.92 7.92
CA VAL A 60 -6.05 -5.05 9.04
C VAL A 60 -6.33 -3.65 9.57
N GLY A 61 -7.57 -3.19 9.46
CA GLY A 61 -7.99 -1.85 9.86
C GLY A 61 -9.11 -1.88 10.88
N LEU A 62 -9.47 -0.69 11.38
CA LEU A 62 -10.69 -0.43 12.12
C LEU A 62 -11.60 0.44 11.24
N ASP A 63 -12.87 0.09 11.15
CA ASP A 63 -13.83 0.90 10.41
C ASP A 63 -14.33 2.11 11.23
N GLY A 64 -15.29 2.87 10.69
CA GLY A 64 -15.86 4.05 11.36
C GLY A 64 -16.65 3.74 12.63
N TRP A 65 -16.97 2.47 12.89
CA TRP A 65 -17.67 1.99 14.09
C TRP A 65 -16.73 1.34 15.10
N GLY A 66 -15.45 1.17 14.75
CA GLY A 66 -14.44 0.51 15.58
C GLY A 66 -14.40 -1.00 15.40
N ASP A 67 -15.02 -1.54 14.35
CA ASP A 67 -14.96 -2.97 14.03
C ASP A 67 -13.71 -3.29 13.19
N PHE A 68 -13.13 -4.46 13.44
CA PHE A 68 -11.98 -4.93 12.66
C PHE A 68 -12.41 -5.42 11.28
N PHE A 69 -11.67 -4.99 10.26
CA PHE A 69 -11.80 -5.54 8.91
C PHE A 69 -10.44 -5.96 8.35
N CYS A 70 -10.47 -6.81 7.33
CA CYS A 70 -9.29 -7.35 6.68
C CYS A 70 -9.43 -7.30 5.17
N GLU A 71 -8.51 -6.63 4.49
CA GLU A 71 -8.44 -6.59 3.03
C GLU A 71 -7.21 -7.33 2.52
N ARG A 72 -7.36 -8.05 1.41
CA ARG A 72 -6.28 -8.81 0.79
C ARG A 72 -6.01 -8.30 -0.61
N SER A 73 -4.75 -8.01 -0.90
CA SER A 73 -4.33 -7.54 -2.21
C SER A 73 -3.06 -8.25 -2.68
N CYS A 74 -2.98 -8.59 -3.96
CA CYS A 74 -1.74 -9.05 -4.58
C CYS A 74 -0.68 -7.94 -4.54
N ILE A 75 0.57 -8.25 -4.18
CA ILE A 75 1.65 -7.24 -4.12
C ILE A 75 2.06 -6.78 -5.51
N ALA A 76 2.05 -7.71 -6.47
CA ALA A 76 2.34 -7.42 -7.87
C ALA A 76 1.16 -7.86 -8.72
N MET A 77 0.77 -6.99 -9.66
CA MET A 77 -0.27 -7.32 -10.62
C MET A 77 0.28 -8.31 -11.66
N SER A 78 -0.31 -9.50 -11.72
CA SER A 78 0.04 -10.51 -12.72
C SER A 78 -0.23 -10.01 -14.14
N ASP A 79 0.47 -10.57 -15.13
CA ASP A 79 0.28 -10.18 -16.53
C ASP A 79 -1.14 -10.46 -17.03
N ALA A 80 -1.78 -11.52 -16.52
CA ALA A 80 -3.19 -11.81 -16.80
C ALA A 80 -4.12 -10.68 -16.32
N CYS A 81 -3.91 -10.18 -15.09
CA CYS A 81 -4.66 -9.03 -14.58
C CYS A 81 -4.34 -7.76 -15.39
N ARG A 82 -3.09 -7.56 -15.78
CA ARG A 82 -2.66 -6.40 -16.59
C ARG A 82 -3.33 -6.37 -17.96
N ALA A 83 -3.39 -7.52 -18.63
CA ALA A 83 -3.98 -7.65 -19.95
C ALA A 83 -5.50 -7.40 -19.96
N ALA A 84 -6.15 -7.55 -18.81
CA ALA A 84 -7.58 -7.33 -18.66
C ALA A 84 -7.97 -5.91 -18.22
N LEU A 85 -7.00 -5.06 -17.90
CA LEU A 85 -7.31 -3.66 -17.61
C LEU A 85 -7.81 -2.96 -18.88
N PRO A 86 -8.76 -2.02 -18.75
CA PRO A 86 -9.20 -1.22 -19.89
C PRO A 86 -7.99 -0.48 -20.48
N PRO A 87 -7.95 -0.27 -21.80
CA PRO A 87 -6.90 0.54 -22.41
C PRO A 87 -6.90 1.93 -21.77
N LEU A 88 -5.70 2.44 -21.50
CA LEU A 88 -5.57 3.82 -21.00
C LEU A 88 -6.30 4.75 -21.97
N PRO A 89 -7.09 5.71 -21.46
CA PRO A 89 -7.73 6.69 -22.33
C PRO A 89 -6.64 7.35 -23.17
N ALA A 90 -6.87 7.40 -24.49
CA ALA A 90 -5.95 8.10 -25.38
C ALA A 90 -5.74 9.52 -24.84
N PRO A 91 -4.51 10.05 -24.88
CA PRO A 91 -4.27 11.43 -24.47
C PRO A 91 -5.27 12.30 -25.21
N ALA A 92 -6.06 13.08 -24.45
CA ALA A 92 -7.03 13.98 -25.03
C ALA A 92 -6.30 14.81 -26.09
N ALA A 93 -6.81 14.80 -27.32
CA ALA A 93 -6.25 15.64 -28.37
C ALA A 93 -6.10 17.06 -27.81
N PRO A 94 -4.99 17.76 -28.08
CA PRO A 94 -4.83 19.12 -27.63
C PRO A 94 -6.09 19.88 -28.02
N ARG A 95 -6.80 20.41 -27.01
CA ARG A 95 -7.94 21.29 -27.27
C ARG A 95 -7.41 22.33 -28.24
N GLY A 96 -8.09 22.49 -29.37
CA GLY A 96 -7.70 23.45 -30.40
C GLY A 96 -7.45 24.84 -29.79
N PRO A 97 -6.83 25.77 -30.55
CA PRO A 97 -6.48 27.08 -30.02
C PRO A 97 -7.64 27.65 -29.22
N ALA A 98 -7.37 28.04 -27.97
CA ALA A 98 -8.38 28.66 -27.11
C ALA A 98 -9.00 29.81 -27.90
N VAL A 99 -10.27 29.67 -28.26
CA VAL A 99 -11.02 30.79 -28.82
C VAL A 99 -10.94 31.93 -27.80
N PRO A 100 -10.53 33.14 -28.20
CA PRO A 100 -10.54 34.27 -27.30
C PRO A 100 -11.94 34.41 -26.71
N PHE A 101 -12.03 34.66 -25.41
CA PHE A 101 -13.29 34.99 -24.77
C PHE A 101 -13.94 36.16 -25.52
N ASP A 102 -15.08 35.90 -26.16
CA ASP A 102 -15.90 36.89 -26.86
C ASP A 102 -17.13 37.19 -25.98
N PRO A 103 -17.16 38.33 -25.27
CA PRO A 103 -18.29 38.70 -24.42
C PRO A 103 -19.60 38.91 -25.20
N ASP A 104 -19.55 39.00 -26.53
CA ASP A 104 -20.73 39.18 -27.40
C ASP A 104 -21.33 37.85 -27.88
N ASN A 105 -20.74 36.69 -27.55
CA ASN A 105 -21.17 35.36 -27.98
C ASN A 105 -21.60 34.44 -26.82
N ILE A 106 -22.38 34.97 -25.88
CA ILE A 106 -23.01 34.14 -24.83
C ILE A 106 -24.35 33.60 -25.38
N PRO A 107 -24.53 32.27 -25.52
CA PRO A 107 -25.81 31.72 -25.95
C PRO A 107 -26.89 31.95 -24.88
N PHE A 108 -28.06 32.43 -25.31
CA PHE A 108 -29.25 32.68 -24.50
C PHE A 108 -29.87 31.39 -23.95
#